data_AF-A0A1S8KQT2-F1
#
_entry.id   AF-A0A1S8KQT2-F1
#
_cell.length_a   1.000
_cell.length_b   1.000
_cell.length_c   1.000
_cell.angle_alpha   90.00
_cell.angle_beta   90.00
_cell.angle_gamma   90.00
#
_symmetry.space_group_name_H-M   'P 1'
#
loop_
_entity.id
_entity.type
_entity.pdbx_description
1 polymer ?
#
loop_
_entity_poly.entity_id
_entity_poly.type
_entity_poly.pdbx_seq_one_letter_code
_entity_poly.pdbx_strand_id
1 'polypeptide(L)' 'MKDILFYLLKIVIVLVLLVVFFMVGAMIGYAVVGEGSNPLDVFDQQLWQHVLDFFV' A
#
# COMPACT_ATOMS: atom_id res chain seq x y z
N MET A 1 -24.35 4.67 21.88
CA MET A 1 -24.24 4.98 20.43
C MET A 1 -23.01 5.80 20.08
N LYS A 2 -22.70 6.89 20.79
CA LYS A 2 -21.49 7.72 20.55
C LYS A 2 -20.18 6.92 20.67
N ASP A 3 -20.11 5.98 21.61
CA ASP A 3 -18.92 5.15 21.83
C ASP A 3 -18.67 4.21 20.65
N ILE A 4 -19.73 3.62 20.09
CA ILE A 4 -19.65 2.74 18.92
C ILE A 4 -19.10 3.51 17.71
N LEU A 5 -19.61 4.73 17.48
CA LEU A 5 -19.10 5.59 16.41
C LEU A 5 -17.62 5.93 16.60
N PHE A 6 -17.21 6.20 17.83
CA PHE A 6 -15.82 6.49 18.17
C PHE A 6 -14.89 5.28 17.92
N TYR A 7 -15.33 4.05 18.26
CA TYR A 7 -14.57 2.84 17.96
C TYR A 7 -14.49 2.56 16.45
N LEU A 8 -15.59 2.75 15.71
CA LEU A 8 -15.58 2.61 14.25
C LEU A 8 -14.61 3.60 13.59
N LEU A 9 -14.55 4.84 14.07
CA LEU A 9 -13.60 5.83 13.56
C LEU A 9 -12.14 5.39 13.79
N LYS A 10 -11.81 4.83 14.96
CA LYS A 10 -10.47 4.29 15.23
C LYS A 10 -10.11 3.15 14.27
N ILE A 11 -11.05 2.24 14.01
CA ILE A 11 -10.84 1.12 13.08
C ILE A 11 -10.56 1.67 11.68
N VAL A 12 -11.36 2.63 11.20
CA VAL A 12 -11.14 3.25 9.89
C VAL A 12 -9.77 3.94 9.82
N ILE A 13 -9.36 4.66 10.87
CA ILE A 13 -8.03 5.29 10.93
C ILE A 13 -6.92 4.24 10.83
N VAL A 14 -7.02 3.12 11.57
CA VAL A 14 -6.04 2.04 11.50
C VAL A 14 -5.98 1.43 10.11
N LEU A 15 -7.14 1.21 9.45
CA LEU A 15 -7.18 0.70 8.07
C LEU A 15 -6.52 1.67 7.09
N VAL A 16 -6.78 2.97 7.21
CA VAL A 16 -6.12 3.99 6.39
C VAL A 16 -4.61 3.98 6.62
N LEU A 17 -4.17 3.91 7.88
CA LEU A 17 -2.74 3.82 8.20
C LEU A 17 -2.11 2.56 7.60
N LEU A 18 -2.77 1.40 7.65
CA LEU A 18 -2.29 0.17 7.03
C LEU A 18 -2.07 0.34 5.52
N VAL A 19 -3.02 0.96 4.82
CA VAL A 19 -2.88 1.25 3.39
C VAL A 19 -1.70 2.19 3.14
N VAL A 20 -1.58 3.26 3.93
CA VAL A 20 -0.47 4.22 3.79
C VAL A 20 0.88 3.55 4.03
N PHE A 21 1.03 2.78 5.11
CA PHE A 21 2.27 2.07 5.41
C PHE A 21 2.59 1.01 4.36
N PHE A 22 1.59 0.30 3.84
CA PHE A 22 1.77 -0.62 2.73
C PHE A 22 2.29 0.08 1.49
N MET A 23 1.67 1.20 1.09
CA MET A 23 2.11 1.95 -0.09
C MET A 23 3.53 2.50 0.09
N VAL A 24 3.84 3.11 1.23
CA VAL A 24 5.19 3.60 1.52
C VAL A 24 6.21 2.47 1.51
N GLY A 25 5.89 1.33 2.13
CA GLY A 25 6.72 0.14 2.11
C GLY A 25 6.96 -0.40 0.70
N ALA A 26 5.92 -0.45 -0.14
CA ALA A 26 6.02 -0.85 -1.54
C ALA A 26 6.89 0.12 -2.35
N MET A 27 6.73 1.43 -2.16
CA MET A 27 7.55 2.46 -2.82
C MET A 27 9.03 2.30 -2.47
N ILE A 28 9.34 2.11 -1.20
CA ILE A 28 10.71 1.88 -0.72
C ILE A 28 11.24 0.56 -1.27
N GLY A 29 10.47 -0.53 -1.20
CA GLY A 29 10.87 -1.82 -1.74
C GLY A 29 11.16 -1.76 -3.24
N TYR A 30 10.28 -1.14 -4.03
CA TYR A 30 10.44 -1.00 -5.47
C TYR A 30 11.67 -0.15 -5.84
N ALA A 31 11.89 0.97 -5.16
CA ALA A 31 12.93 1.93 -5.55
C ALA A 31 14.30 1.70 -4.91
N VAL A 32 14.35 1.10 -3.71
CA VAL A 32 15.61 0.88 -2.96
C VAL A 32 16.10 -0.55 -3.10
N VAL A 33 15.19 -1.52 -3.07
CA VAL A 33 15.54 -2.95 -3.16
C VAL A 33 15.39 -3.47 -4.59
N GLY A 34 14.38 -2.99 -5.32
CA GLY A 34 14.16 -3.30 -6.73
C GLY A 34 14.96 -2.39 -7.67
N GLU A 35 14.79 -2.62 -8.97
CA GLU A 35 15.40 -1.83 -10.04
C GLU A 35 14.52 -0.63 -10.47
N GLY A 36 13.51 -0.30 -9.67
CA GLY A 36 12.56 0.77 -9.95
C GLY A 36 13.19 2.15 -9.86
N SER A 37 13.18 2.92 -10.95
CA SER A 37 13.75 4.27 -10.95
C SER A 37 12.83 5.33 -10.34
N ASN A 38 11.51 5.14 -10.41
CA ASN A 38 10.52 6.06 -9.89
C ASN A 38 9.62 5.39 -8.84
N PRO A 39 9.72 5.76 -7.54
CA PRO A 39 8.89 5.17 -6.49
C PRO A 39 7.39 5.25 -6.74
N LEU A 40 6.91 6.21 -7.55
CA LEU A 40 5.50 6.36 -7.88
C LEU A 40 4.96 5.31 -8.85
N ASP A 41 5.82 4.51 -9.50
CA ASP A 41 5.36 3.46 -10.42
C ASP A 41 4.59 2.36 -9.68
N VAL A 42 4.63 2.30 -8.34
CA VAL A 42 3.77 1.41 -7.55
C VAL A 42 2.27 1.68 -7.73
N PHE A 43 1.91 2.84 -8.27
CA PHE A 43 0.53 3.18 -8.65
C PHE A 43 0.19 2.75 -10.09
N ASP A 44 1.16 2.27 -10.86
CA ASP A 44 0.93 1.71 -12.18
C ASP A 44 0.42 0.26 -12.06
N GLN A 45 -0.73 -0.02 -12.67
CA GLN A 45 -1.30 -1.36 -12.70
C GLN A 45 -0.41 -2.35 -13.46
N GLN A 46 0.35 -1.90 -14.48
CA GLN A 46 1.25 -2.76 -15.24
C GLN A 46 2.37 -3.34 -14.38
N LEU A 47 2.87 -2.57 -13.41
CA LEU A 47 3.87 -3.05 -12.44
C LEU A 47 3.34 -4.26 -11.68
N TRP A 48 2.12 -4.19 -11.18
CA TRP A 48 1.52 -5.29 -10.42
C TRP A 48 1.23 -6.50 -11.29
N GLN A 49 0.82 -6.30 -12.55
CA GLN A 49 0.69 -7.41 -13.48
C GLN A 49 2.05 -8.11 -13.68
N HIS A 50 3.12 -7.35 -13.89
CA HIS A 50 4.48 -7.90 -14.01
C HIS A 50 4.90 -8.68 -12.75
N VAL A 51 4.57 -8.18 -11.55
CA VAL A 51 4.83 -8.89 -10.29
C VAL A 51 4.03 -10.19 -10.21
N LEU A 52 2.76 -10.18 -10.60
CA LEU A 52 1.90 -11.36 -10.56
C LEU A 52 2.29 -12.41 -11.60
N ASP A 53 2.81 -11.99 -12.75
CA ASP A 53 3.32 -12.86 -13.81
C ASP A 53 4.51 -13.72 -13.33
N PHE A 54 5.20 -13.36 -12.24
CA PHE A 54 6.22 -14.23 -11.64
C PHE A 54 5.65 -15.43 -10.89
N PHE A 55 4.41 -15.34 -10.40
CA PHE A 55 3.78 -16.36 -9.58
C PHE A 55 2.85 -17.28 -10.36
N VAL A 56 2.38 -16.83 -11.52
CA VAL A 56 1.49 -17.56 -12.43
C VAL A 56 2.31 -18.33 -13.46
#